data_AF-A0A6G6SLK9-F1
#
_entry.id   AF-A0A6G6SLK9-F1
#
_cell.length_a   1.000
_cell.length_b   1.000
_cell.length_c   1.000
_cell.angle_alpha   90.00
_cell.angle_beta   90.00
_cell.angle_gamma   90.00
#
_symmetry.space_group_name_H-M   'P 1'
#
loop_
_entity.id
_entity.type
_entity.pdbx_description
1 polymer ?
#
loop_
_entity_poly.entity_id
_entity_poly.type
_entity_poly.pdbx_seq_one_letter_code
_entity_poly.pdbx_strand_id
1 'polypeptide(L)'
;MNNKQSELLKNIMSADHYFAEPITPPFPQTLSINPLHSQNLKDTEGLVQFIIASPKLFEEFEIEKMLKLKNIQIGLISIIANHLAALKKEDNEAYYRPEHWLETLNHLPLLGQNKVETKNLHKQTFDLSVAQAFIQLLLGTAINATSPALSEFIDFLRTQGQKIEIGLRQSLDSYQTITVAGVTEILNHNNHLIFVPKLKILSLRFSYQSAKMLLASCIGRKFTVSLEYSTITSIFDANALDDPKINQQFYDFLNKYRQLRITKSDAFFSGDFYLK
;
A
#
# COMPACT_ATOMS: atom_id res chain seq x y z
N MET A 1 -24.28 11.83 -23.82
CA MET A 1 -23.22 11.38 -22.89
C MET A 1 -23.63 11.84 -21.50
N ASN A 2 -23.72 10.95 -20.51
CA ASN A 2 -24.03 11.34 -19.14
C ASN A 2 -22.86 12.17 -18.57
N ASN A 3 -23.14 13.28 -17.87
CA ASN A 3 -22.11 14.18 -17.30
C ASN A 3 -21.09 13.41 -16.44
N LYS A 4 -21.54 12.41 -15.67
CA LYS A 4 -20.66 11.56 -14.86
C LYS A 4 -19.67 10.75 -15.70
N GLN A 5 -20.12 10.14 -16.80
CA GLN A 5 -19.25 9.38 -17.70
C GLN A 5 -18.19 10.30 -18.34
N SER A 6 -18.57 11.52 -18.72
CA SER A 6 -17.62 12.48 -19.28
C SER A 6 -16.55 12.91 -18.28
N GLU A 7 -16.92 13.06 -17.01
CA GLU A 7 -15.99 13.43 -15.94
C GLU A 7 -14.99 12.31 -15.63
N LEU A 8 -15.47 11.07 -15.55
CA LEU A 8 -14.61 9.89 -15.36
C LEU A 8 -13.60 9.71 -16.50
N LEU A 9 -14.03 9.92 -17.76
CA LEU A 9 -13.11 9.91 -18.90
C LEU A 9 -12.06 11.02 -18.81
N LYS A 10 -12.45 12.24 -18.44
CA LYS A 10 -11.51 13.35 -18.24
C LYS A 10 -10.51 13.05 -17.12
N ASN A 11 -10.95 12.41 -16.04
CA ASN A 11 -10.09 11.99 -14.94
C ASN A 11 -9.06 10.94 -15.42
N ILE A 12 -9.45 9.94 -16.21
CA ILE A 12 -8.51 8.97 -16.82
C ILE A 12 -7.52 9.67 -17.78
N MET A 13 -7.99 10.59 -18.62
CA MET A 13 -7.13 11.34 -19.53
C MET A 13 -6.12 12.23 -18.79
N SER A 14 -6.54 12.86 -17.69
CA SER A 14 -5.67 13.70 -16.86
C SER A 14 -4.59 12.86 -16.18
N ALA A 15 -4.96 11.66 -15.70
CA ALA A 15 -3.98 10.69 -15.19
C ALA A 15 -3.00 10.25 -16.28
N ASP A 16 -3.48 9.94 -17.49
CA ASP A 16 -2.62 9.59 -18.61
C ASP A 16 -1.61 10.69 -18.91
N HIS A 17 -2.04 11.95 -18.92
CA HIS A 17 -1.14 13.08 -19.13
C HIS A 17 -0.05 13.16 -18.04
N TYR A 18 -0.44 13.12 -16.76
CA TYR A 18 0.49 13.18 -15.64
C TYR A 18 1.53 12.05 -15.66
N PHE A 19 1.10 10.80 -15.88
CA PHE A 19 2.02 9.66 -15.89
C PHE A 19 2.79 9.49 -17.21
N ALA A 20 2.38 10.18 -18.28
CA ALA A 20 3.12 10.27 -19.53
C ALA A 20 4.27 11.28 -19.50
N GLU A 21 4.24 12.25 -18.56
CA GLU A 21 5.31 13.23 -18.48
C GLU A 21 6.65 12.52 -18.26
N PRO A 22 7.66 12.83 -19.08
CA PRO A 22 8.96 12.22 -18.93
C PRO A 22 9.56 12.68 -17.60
N ILE A 23 9.51 11.80 -16.60
CA ILE A 23 10.28 11.98 -15.37
C ILE A 23 11.74 11.96 -15.80
N THR A 24 12.50 12.97 -15.43
CA THR A 24 13.93 13.00 -15.76
C THR A 24 14.68 12.19 -14.70
N PRO A 25 15.59 11.28 -15.10
CA PRO A 25 15.76 10.72 -16.43
C PRO A 25 14.64 9.71 -16.79
N PRO A 26 14.28 9.61 -18.10
CA PRO A 26 13.08 8.93 -18.58
C PRO A 26 12.96 7.49 -18.09
N PHE A 27 11.71 7.04 -17.95
CA PHE A 27 11.41 5.63 -17.69
C PHE A 27 12.13 4.74 -18.71
N PRO A 28 12.92 3.77 -18.26
CA PRO A 28 13.59 2.86 -19.16
C PRO A 28 12.56 2.01 -19.92
N GLN A 29 12.43 2.25 -21.23
CA GLN A 29 11.44 1.59 -22.09
C GLN A 29 11.69 0.08 -22.24
N THR A 30 12.89 -0.37 -21.89
CA THR A 30 13.31 -1.78 -21.94
C THR A 30 14.24 -2.05 -20.76
N LEU A 31 13.68 -2.20 -19.55
CA LEU A 31 14.40 -2.87 -18.48
C LEU A 31 13.83 -4.27 -18.34
N SER A 32 14.74 -5.25 -18.37
CA SER A 32 14.55 -6.55 -17.72
C SER A 32 13.73 -6.36 -16.45
N ILE A 33 12.73 -7.20 -16.24
CA ILE A 33 11.77 -7.12 -15.12
C ILE A 33 12.49 -7.36 -13.79
N ASN A 34 13.32 -6.40 -13.41
CA ASN A 34 14.02 -6.34 -12.15
C ASN A 34 12.97 -5.95 -11.10
N PRO A 35 12.99 -6.58 -9.92
CA PRO A 35 12.10 -6.18 -8.84
C PRO A 35 12.27 -4.68 -8.59
N LEU A 36 11.14 -3.98 -8.37
CA LEU A 36 11.07 -2.54 -8.09
C LEU A 36 12.08 -2.11 -7.01
N HIS A 37 12.43 -3.05 -6.15
CA HIS A 37 13.50 -3.00 -5.18
C HIS A 37 14.05 -4.41 -4.96
N SER A 38 15.23 -4.72 -5.50
CA SER A 38 16.17 -5.54 -4.72
C SER A 38 16.86 -4.55 -3.79
N GLN A 39 16.23 -4.26 -2.66
CA GLN A 39 16.72 -3.28 -1.69
C GLN A 39 18.18 -3.57 -1.39
N ASN A 40 19.07 -2.64 -1.72
CA ASN A 40 20.43 -2.71 -1.24
C ASN A 40 20.35 -2.60 0.28
N LEU A 41 21.05 -3.47 1.00
CA LEU A 41 21.20 -3.46 2.47
C LEU A 41 21.83 -2.14 3.03
N LYS A 42 21.98 -1.12 2.19
CA LYS A 42 22.56 0.20 2.43
C LYS A 42 21.56 1.36 2.24
N ASP A 43 20.27 1.11 1.96
CA ASP A 43 19.29 2.19 1.84
C ASP A 43 19.03 2.81 3.23
N THR A 44 19.73 3.92 3.49
CA THR A 44 19.69 4.65 4.77
C THR A 44 18.53 5.63 4.85
N GLU A 45 17.88 5.90 3.72
CA GLU A 45 16.93 7.00 3.55
C GLU A 45 15.52 6.60 4.00
N GLY A 46 15.17 5.31 3.95
CA GLY A 46 13.90 4.79 4.44
C GLY A 46 13.51 3.43 3.87
N LEU A 47 12.31 2.99 4.22
CA LEU A 47 11.74 1.71 3.77
C LEU A 47 10.32 1.90 3.22
N VAL A 48 10.07 1.36 2.03
CA VAL A 48 8.72 1.27 1.47
C VAL A 48 8.27 -0.18 1.39
N GLN A 49 7.05 -0.46 1.86
CA GLN A 49 6.43 -1.77 1.91
C GLN A 49 5.13 -1.77 1.11
N PHE A 50 4.81 -2.90 0.50
CA PHE A 50 3.60 -3.08 -0.29
C PHE A 50 2.77 -4.21 0.29
N ILE A 51 1.51 -3.95 0.64
CA ILE A 51 0.65 -4.95 1.28
C ILE A 51 -0.67 -5.06 0.55
N ILE A 52 -1.08 -6.26 0.16
CA ILE A 52 -2.44 -6.54 -0.29
C ILE A 52 -3.11 -7.40 0.76
N ALA A 53 -4.14 -6.86 1.41
CA ALA A 53 -4.84 -7.56 2.48
C ALA A 53 -6.32 -7.69 2.17
N SER A 54 -6.89 -8.84 2.49
CA SER A 54 -8.33 -9.08 2.33
C SER A 54 -8.94 -9.69 3.59
N PRO A 55 -10.21 -9.39 3.90
CA PRO A 55 -10.76 -9.62 5.24
C PRO A 55 -11.43 -10.98 5.46
N LYS A 56 -11.56 -11.86 4.46
CA LYS A 56 -12.29 -13.13 4.66
C LYS A 56 -11.93 -14.22 3.66
N LEU A 57 -12.44 -15.42 3.92
CA LEU A 57 -12.68 -16.41 2.88
C LEU A 57 -13.81 -15.93 1.96
N PHE A 58 -13.58 -16.11 0.68
CA PHE A 58 -14.51 -15.72 -0.37
C PHE A 58 -15.23 -16.94 -0.91
N GLU A 59 -16.54 -16.81 -1.13
CA GLU A 59 -17.30 -17.79 -1.89
C GLU A 59 -16.86 -17.77 -3.36
N GLU A 60 -17.11 -18.85 -4.10
CA GLU A 60 -16.56 -19.05 -5.45
C GLU A 60 -16.90 -17.88 -6.40
N PHE A 61 -18.13 -17.37 -6.34
CA PHE A 61 -18.57 -16.22 -7.14
C PHE A 61 -17.90 -14.89 -6.74
N GLU A 62 -17.38 -14.78 -5.53
CA GLU A 62 -16.69 -13.59 -5.01
C GLU A 62 -15.20 -13.60 -5.34
N ILE A 63 -14.60 -14.78 -5.49
CA ILE A 63 -13.17 -14.97 -5.78
C ILE A 63 -12.77 -14.20 -7.03
N GLU A 64 -13.54 -14.29 -8.11
CA GLU A 64 -13.23 -13.60 -9.37
C GLU A 64 -13.24 -12.07 -9.19
N LYS A 65 -14.26 -11.54 -8.51
CA LYS A 65 -14.36 -10.11 -8.20
C LYS A 65 -13.18 -9.65 -7.36
N MET A 66 -12.82 -10.40 -6.33
CA MET A 66 -11.68 -10.08 -5.47
C MET A 66 -10.35 -10.15 -6.20
N LEU A 67 -10.16 -11.14 -7.07
CA LEU A 67 -8.95 -11.26 -7.87
C LEU A 67 -8.79 -10.06 -8.81
N LYS A 68 -9.87 -9.60 -9.44
CA LYS A 68 -9.88 -8.37 -10.24
C LYS A 68 -9.51 -7.15 -9.38
N LEU A 69 -10.13 -6.97 -8.23
CA LEU A 69 -9.84 -5.84 -7.34
C LEU A 69 -8.39 -5.84 -6.81
N LYS A 70 -7.88 -7.00 -6.38
CA LYS A 70 -6.47 -7.15 -5.96
C LYS A 70 -5.52 -6.80 -7.11
N ASN A 71 -5.81 -7.26 -8.34
CA ASN A 71 -5.00 -6.94 -9.51
C ASN A 71 -5.00 -5.44 -9.84
N ILE A 72 -6.15 -4.77 -9.70
CA ILE A 72 -6.27 -3.32 -9.86
C ILE A 72 -5.43 -2.60 -8.80
N GLN A 73 -5.57 -2.97 -7.52
CA GLN A 73 -4.80 -2.39 -6.42
C GLN A 73 -3.30 -2.55 -6.65
N ILE A 74 -2.85 -3.76 -7.01
CA ILE A 74 -1.44 -4.01 -7.35
C ILE A 74 -1.00 -3.14 -8.53
N GLY A 75 -1.83 -3.00 -9.56
CA GLY A 75 -1.55 -2.18 -10.75
C GLY A 75 -1.36 -0.71 -10.38
N LEU A 76 -2.33 -0.12 -9.68
CA LEU A 76 -2.30 1.28 -9.24
C LEU A 76 -1.11 1.55 -8.32
N ILE A 77 -0.87 0.69 -7.33
CA ILE A 77 0.28 0.81 -6.42
C ILE A 77 1.60 0.70 -7.20
N SER A 78 1.68 -0.17 -8.21
CA SER A 78 2.88 -0.28 -9.04
C SER A 78 3.14 0.99 -9.85
N ILE A 79 2.10 1.62 -10.40
CA ILE A 79 2.22 2.86 -11.18
C ILE A 79 2.81 3.98 -10.33
N ILE A 80 2.26 4.22 -9.13
CA ILE A 80 2.77 5.27 -8.24
C ILE A 80 4.19 4.97 -7.75
N ALA A 81 4.49 3.70 -7.43
CA ALA A 81 5.82 3.30 -7.00
C ALA A 81 6.85 3.50 -8.11
N ASN A 82 6.49 3.21 -9.37
CA ASN A 82 7.37 3.44 -10.52
C ASN A 82 7.65 4.94 -10.71
N HIS A 83 6.59 5.74 -10.66
CA HIS A 83 6.68 7.21 -10.78
C HIS A 83 7.64 7.79 -9.74
N LEU A 84 7.45 7.44 -8.47
CA LEU A 84 8.33 7.93 -7.40
C LEU A 84 9.75 7.35 -7.46
N ALA A 85 9.92 6.10 -7.92
CA ALA A 85 11.24 5.50 -8.08
C ALA A 85 12.08 6.22 -9.15
N ALA A 86 11.44 6.78 -10.18
CA ALA A 86 12.13 7.62 -11.15
C ALA A 86 12.57 8.96 -10.53
N LEU A 87 11.74 9.58 -9.69
CA LEU A 87 12.10 10.79 -8.93
C LEU A 87 13.27 10.56 -7.95
N LYS A 88 13.40 9.34 -7.39
CA LYS A 88 14.55 8.97 -6.51
C LYS A 88 15.91 9.22 -7.18
N LYS A 89 15.99 9.17 -8.52
CA LYS A 89 17.24 9.41 -9.24
C LYS A 89 17.74 10.85 -9.13
N GLU A 90 16.85 11.79 -8.84
CA GLU A 90 17.16 13.21 -8.69
C GLU A 90 17.19 13.63 -7.21
N ASP A 91 16.31 13.08 -6.39
CA ASP A 91 16.26 13.27 -4.94
C ASP A 91 16.14 11.91 -4.22
N ASN A 92 17.24 11.47 -3.60
CA ASN A 92 17.32 10.16 -2.93
C ASN A 92 16.25 9.97 -1.83
N GLU A 93 15.73 11.05 -1.24
CA GLU A 93 14.71 11.00 -0.20
C GLU A 93 13.28 11.06 -0.75
N ALA A 94 13.08 11.49 -1.99
CA ALA A 94 11.76 11.74 -2.56
C ALA A 94 10.84 10.51 -2.48
N TYR A 95 11.40 9.31 -2.62
CA TYR A 95 10.67 8.05 -2.52
C TYR A 95 10.15 7.74 -1.11
N TYR A 96 10.69 8.40 -0.08
CA TYR A 96 10.37 8.15 1.34
C TYR A 96 9.57 9.30 1.97
N ARG A 97 9.22 10.34 1.22
CA ARG A 97 8.42 11.48 1.69
C ARG A 97 6.91 11.22 1.47
N PRO A 98 6.08 11.16 2.52
CA PRO A 98 4.64 10.88 2.40
C PRO A 98 3.89 11.86 1.48
N GLU A 99 4.37 13.09 1.38
CA GLU A 99 3.79 14.16 0.57
C GLU A 99 3.83 13.82 -0.92
N HIS A 100 4.94 13.25 -1.41
CA HIS A 100 5.06 12.84 -2.81
C HIS A 100 4.15 11.64 -3.13
N TRP A 101 3.96 10.74 -2.16
CA TRP A 101 2.99 9.64 -2.30
C TRP A 101 1.56 10.15 -2.35
N LEU A 102 1.20 11.12 -1.51
CA LEU A 102 -0.10 11.78 -1.54
C LEU A 102 -0.35 12.50 -2.87
N GLU A 103 0.62 13.28 -3.33
CA GLU A 103 0.57 14.00 -4.59
C GLU A 103 0.34 13.04 -5.76
N THR A 104 1.19 12.02 -5.89
CA THR A 104 1.09 11.03 -6.96
C THR A 104 -0.23 10.24 -6.89
N LEU A 105 -0.73 9.96 -5.68
CA LEU A 105 -2.03 9.30 -5.47
C LEU A 105 -3.20 10.15 -5.95
N ASN A 106 -3.15 11.49 -5.81
CA ASN A 106 -4.19 12.39 -6.31
C ASN A 106 -4.35 12.33 -7.85
N HIS A 107 -3.31 11.88 -8.55
CA HIS A 107 -3.33 11.76 -10.01
C HIS A 107 -3.76 10.39 -10.53
N LEU A 108 -3.95 9.39 -9.66
CA LEU A 108 -4.48 8.11 -10.08
C LEU A 108 -5.97 8.22 -10.45
N PRO A 109 -6.40 7.55 -11.52
CA PRO A 109 -7.78 7.67 -11.98
C PRO A 109 -8.74 6.85 -11.13
N LEU A 110 -10.00 7.28 -11.11
CA LEU A 110 -11.13 6.63 -10.43
C LEU A 110 -10.96 6.51 -8.90
N LEU A 111 -10.05 7.29 -8.31
CA LEU A 111 -9.95 7.44 -6.86
C LEU A 111 -10.81 8.61 -6.38
N GLY A 112 -11.54 8.38 -5.29
CA GLY A 112 -12.24 9.43 -4.56
C GLY A 112 -11.26 10.33 -3.78
N GLN A 113 -11.83 11.34 -3.11
CA GLN A 113 -11.05 12.27 -2.29
C GLN A 113 -10.26 11.54 -1.19
N ASN A 114 -9.02 12.00 -0.99
CA ASN A 114 -8.12 11.46 -0.01
C ASN A 114 -8.51 11.89 1.41
N LYS A 115 -8.68 10.92 2.29
CA LYS A 115 -8.80 11.17 3.73
C LYS A 115 -7.42 11.05 4.37
N VAL A 116 -6.91 12.16 4.92
CA VAL A 116 -5.64 12.22 5.64
C VAL A 116 -5.91 12.32 7.13
N GLU A 117 -5.27 11.47 7.93
CA GLU A 117 -5.37 11.48 9.39
C GLU A 117 -4.00 11.26 10.02
N THR A 118 -3.68 11.99 11.09
CA THR A 118 -2.50 11.75 11.93
C THR A 118 -2.98 11.30 13.31
N LYS A 119 -2.42 10.20 13.81
CA LYS A 119 -2.84 9.54 15.05
C LYS A 119 -1.64 9.08 15.86
N ASN A 120 -1.84 8.99 17.16
CA ASN A 120 -0.89 8.38 18.08
C ASN A 120 -1.36 6.98 18.46
N LEU A 121 -0.56 5.96 18.17
CA LEU A 121 -0.74 4.61 18.66
C LEU A 121 -0.06 4.51 20.02
N HIS A 122 -0.86 4.42 21.09
CA HIS A 122 -0.37 4.08 22.43
C HIS A 122 -1.02 2.77 22.88
N LYS A 123 -0.31 1.64 22.72
CA LYS A 123 -0.84 0.31 23.07
C LYS A 123 0.20 -0.54 23.77
N GLN A 124 -0.23 -1.29 24.79
CA GLN A 124 0.58 -2.34 25.39
C GLN A 124 0.43 -3.63 24.59
N THR A 125 1.53 -4.35 24.35
CA THR A 125 1.57 -5.54 23.47
C THR A 125 1.00 -6.82 24.09
N PHE A 126 0.36 -6.75 25.25
CA PHE A 126 -0.13 -7.93 25.99
C PHE A 126 -1.42 -8.53 25.39
N ASP A 127 -2.20 -7.75 24.64
CA ASP A 127 -3.52 -8.17 24.16
C ASP A 127 -3.53 -8.66 22.70
N LEU A 128 -2.56 -8.22 21.90
CA LEU A 128 -2.47 -8.44 20.45
C LEU A 128 -0.99 -8.45 20.03
N SER A 129 -0.58 -9.36 19.13
CA SER A 129 0.75 -9.26 18.51
C SER A 129 0.83 -7.97 17.67
N VAL A 130 2.02 -7.37 17.54
CA VAL A 130 2.20 -6.16 16.72
C VAL A 130 1.80 -6.41 15.27
N ALA A 131 2.02 -7.61 14.74
CA ALA A 131 1.56 -8.02 13.41
C ALA A 131 0.02 -7.96 13.30
N GLN A 132 -0.69 -8.48 14.30
CA GLN A 132 -2.15 -8.44 14.33
C GLN A 132 -2.65 -6.99 14.45
N ALA A 133 -2.05 -6.18 15.32
CA ALA A 133 -2.43 -4.77 15.45
C ALA A 133 -2.19 -3.97 14.16
N PHE A 134 -1.09 -4.24 13.46
CA PHE A 134 -0.72 -3.59 12.22
C PHE A 134 -1.72 -3.91 11.10
N ILE A 135 -2.07 -5.19 10.91
CA ILE A 135 -3.03 -5.55 9.86
C ILE A 135 -4.45 -5.09 10.20
N GLN A 136 -4.83 -5.07 11.48
CA GLN A 136 -6.10 -4.47 11.92
C GLN A 136 -6.17 -2.98 11.60
N LEU A 137 -5.06 -2.25 11.76
CA LEU A 137 -4.97 -0.84 11.36
C LEU A 137 -5.20 -0.67 9.86
N LEU A 138 -4.59 -1.53 9.03
CA LEU A 138 -4.77 -1.50 7.58
C LEU A 138 -6.18 -1.87 7.15
N LEU A 139 -6.78 -2.92 7.71
CA LEU A 139 -8.13 -3.35 7.38
C LEU A 139 -9.21 -2.45 7.99
N GLY A 140 -8.90 -1.77 9.10
CA GLY A 140 -9.86 -0.97 9.87
C GLY A 140 -10.83 -1.80 10.70
N THR A 141 -10.55 -3.09 10.90
CA THR A 141 -11.42 -4.03 11.62
C THR A 141 -10.60 -5.12 12.31
N ALA A 142 -11.19 -5.77 13.32
CA ALA A 142 -10.54 -6.81 14.09
C ALA A 142 -10.40 -8.10 13.26
N ILE A 143 -9.22 -8.71 13.31
CA ILE A 143 -8.95 -10.02 12.70
C ILE A 143 -8.80 -11.11 13.74
N ASN A 144 -9.17 -12.33 13.36
CA ASN A 144 -8.95 -13.54 14.11
C ASN A 144 -7.45 -13.89 14.17
N ALA A 145 -6.97 -14.27 15.35
CA ALA A 145 -5.59 -14.70 15.57
C ALA A 145 -5.25 -16.01 14.82
N THR A 146 -6.25 -16.80 14.42
CA THR A 146 -6.07 -18.02 13.61
C THR A 146 -6.10 -17.77 12.10
N SER A 147 -6.03 -16.51 11.67
CA SER A 147 -5.95 -16.16 10.24
C SER A 147 -4.75 -16.85 9.57
N PRO A 148 -4.93 -17.51 8.41
CA PRO A 148 -3.88 -18.33 7.79
C PRO A 148 -2.66 -17.49 7.39
N ALA A 149 -2.87 -16.27 6.88
CA ALA A 149 -1.79 -15.39 6.47
C ALA A 149 -1.02 -14.75 7.65
N LEU A 150 -1.48 -14.89 8.90
CA LEU A 150 -0.89 -14.18 10.03
C LEU A 150 0.53 -14.66 10.35
N SER A 151 0.80 -15.96 10.23
CA SER A 151 2.15 -16.49 10.49
C SER A 151 3.15 -15.97 9.47
N GLU A 152 2.82 -16.06 8.17
CA GLU A 152 3.66 -15.54 7.09
C GLU A 152 3.84 -14.02 7.21
N PHE A 153 2.79 -13.31 7.65
CA PHE A 153 2.87 -11.88 7.86
C PHE A 153 3.79 -11.50 9.03
N ILE A 154 3.85 -12.31 10.09
CA ILE A 154 4.80 -12.12 11.20
C ILE A 154 6.23 -12.27 10.68
N ASP A 155 6.51 -13.27 9.84
CA ASP A 155 7.84 -13.49 9.28
C ASP A 155 8.25 -12.38 8.30
N PHE A 156 7.30 -11.91 7.48
CA PHE A 156 7.47 -10.72 6.65
C PHE A 156 7.85 -9.51 7.50
N LEU A 157 7.06 -9.17 8.52
CA LEU A 157 7.33 -8.02 9.40
C LEU A 157 8.65 -8.17 10.17
N ARG A 158 9.06 -9.38 10.55
CA ARG A 158 10.36 -9.62 11.18
C ARG A 158 11.49 -9.22 10.24
N THR A 159 11.39 -9.62 8.97
CA THR A 159 12.37 -9.26 7.92
C THR A 159 12.40 -7.73 7.70
N GLN A 160 11.23 -7.09 7.65
CA GLN A 160 11.17 -5.63 7.52
C GLN A 160 11.72 -4.91 8.76
N GLY A 161 11.46 -5.42 9.97
CA GLY A 161 11.97 -4.87 11.22
C GLY A 161 13.50 -4.90 11.29
N GLN A 162 14.13 -5.97 10.79
CA GLN A 162 15.59 -6.05 10.70
C GLN A 162 16.16 -4.98 9.76
N LYS A 163 15.49 -4.71 8.63
CA LYS A 163 15.88 -3.63 7.71
C LYS A 163 15.77 -2.25 8.36
N ILE A 164 14.68 -1.99 9.08
CA ILE A 164 14.49 -0.74 9.83
C ILE A 164 15.61 -0.55 10.87
N GLU A 165 16.00 -1.60 11.59
CA GLU A 165 17.09 -1.53 12.56
C GLU A 165 18.44 -1.22 11.90
N ILE A 166 18.76 -1.90 10.80
CA ILE A 166 20.00 -1.64 10.05
C ILE A 166 20.02 -0.19 9.54
N GLY A 167 18.91 0.27 8.95
CA GLY A 167 18.76 1.64 8.47
C GLY A 167 18.96 2.68 9.57
N LEU A 168 18.35 2.48 10.74
CA LEU A 168 18.51 3.36 11.91
C LEU A 168 19.94 3.43 12.45
N ARG A 169 20.66 2.30 12.45
CA ARG A 169 22.06 2.29 12.88
C ARG A 169 22.94 3.12 11.93
N GLN A 170 22.53 3.27 10.67
CA GLN A 170 23.26 4.02 9.66
C GLN A 170 22.81 5.49 9.56
N SER A 171 21.53 5.80 9.79
CA SER A 171 20.97 7.16 9.69
C SER A 171 21.14 8.03 10.94
N LEU A 172 21.55 7.44 12.07
CA LEU A 172 21.92 8.08 13.34
C LEU A 172 20.85 8.94 14.06
N ASP A 173 19.62 9.04 13.55
CA ASP A 173 18.57 9.85 14.19
C ASP A 173 17.17 9.23 14.06
N SER A 174 16.65 9.16 12.82
CA SER A 174 15.33 8.61 12.53
C SER A 174 15.31 7.83 11.22
N TYR A 175 14.29 7.01 11.03
CA TYR A 175 14.11 6.21 9.81
C TYR A 175 12.65 6.20 9.39
N GLN A 176 12.40 6.70 8.19
CA GLN A 176 11.06 6.84 7.65
C GLN A 176 10.61 5.55 6.98
N THR A 177 9.36 5.16 7.24
CA THR A 177 8.75 4.00 6.62
C THR A 177 7.41 4.38 6.00
N ILE A 178 7.14 3.85 4.82
CA ILE A 178 5.88 4.03 4.11
C ILE A 178 5.33 2.65 3.75
N THR A 179 4.13 2.35 4.22
CA THR A 179 3.40 1.16 3.82
C THR A 179 2.29 1.56 2.87
N VAL A 180 2.32 1.04 1.65
CA VAL A 180 1.27 1.26 0.66
C VAL A 180 0.44 -0.01 0.54
N ALA A 181 -0.82 0.07 0.92
CA ALA A 181 -1.71 -1.06 1.06
C ALA A 181 -2.91 -1.00 0.12
N GLY A 182 -3.20 -2.11 -0.55
CA GLY A 182 -4.49 -2.37 -1.17
C GLY A 182 -5.35 -3.18 -0.20
N VAL A 183 -6.49 -2.63 0.20
CA VAL A 183 -7.43 -3.32 1.09
C VAL A 183 -8.84 -3.24 0.53
N THR A 184 -9.61 -4.32 0.62
CA THR A 184 -11.02 -4.30 0.22
C THR A 184 -11.87 -4.47 1.46
N GLU A 185 -12.58 -3.40 1.83
CA GLU A 185 -13.60 -3.47 2.86
C GLU A 185 -14.85 -4.13 2.28
N ILE A 186 -15.53 -4.93 3.09
CA ILE A 186 -16.75 -5.62 2.69
C ILE A 186 -17.86 -5.17 3.62
N LEU A 187 -18.88 -4.56 3.04
CA LEU A 187 -20.08 -4.12 3.75
C LEU A 187 -21.21 -5.08 3.41
N ASN A 188 -21.98 -5.50 4.41
CA ASN A 188 -23.22 -6.23 4.18
C ASN A 188 -24.38 -5.24 4.26
N HIS A 189 -25.10 -5.08 3.15
CA HIS A 189 -26.30 -4.26 3.08
C HIS A 189 -27.44 -5.07 2.46
N ASN A 190 -28.50 -5.32 3.23
CA ASN A 190 -29.68 -6.08 2.79
C ASN A 190 -29.33 -7.43 2.13
N ASN A 191 -28.46 -8.22 2.76
CA ASN A 191 -27.94 -9.51 2.24
C ASN A 191 -27.13 -9.41 0.94
N HIS A 192 -26.73 -8.20 0.53
CA HIS A 192 -25.82 -7.99 -0.60
C HIS A 192 -24.48 -7.49 -0.08
N LEU A 193 -23.40 -8.13 -0.56
CA LEU A 193 -22.04 -7.77 -0.21
C LEU A 193 -21.52 -6.68 -1.15
N ILE A 194 -21.19 -5.54 -0.56
CA ILE A 194 -20.61 -4.39 -1.25
C ILE A 194 -19.11 -4.41 -0.98
N PHE A 195 -18.34 -4.47 -2.05
CA PHE A 195 -16.88 -4.48 -2.02
C PHE A 195 -16.40 -3.06 -2.24
N VAL A 196 -15.73 -2.50 -1.23
CA VAL A 196 -15.20 -1.13 -1.25
C VAL A 196 -13.68 -1.23 -1.29
N PRO A 197 -13.06 -1.29 -2.49
CA PRO A 197 -11.62 -1.29 -2.63
C PRO A 197 -11.04 0.05 -2.23
N LYS A 198 -9.96 0.01 -1.45
CA LYS A 198 -9.24 1.18 -0.96
C LYS A 198 -7.76 1.03 -1.22
N LEU A 199 -7.13 2.17 -1.47
CA LEU A 199 -5.69 2.35 -1.34
C LEU A 199 -5.43 3.09 -0.03
N LYS A 200 -4.48 2.59 0.75
CA LYS A 200 -4.04 3.21 1.99
C LYS A 200 -2.55 3.43 1.95
N ILE A 201 -2.10 4.58 2.43
CA ILE A 201 -0.69 4.84 2.69
C ILE A 201 -0.56 5.11 4.18
N LEU A 202 0.29 4.34 4.86
CA LEU A 202 0.64 4.52 6.26
C LEU A 202 2.09 5.00 6.32
N SER A 203 2.31 6.16 6.93
CA SER A 203 3.62 6.74 7.19
C SER A 203 3.94 6.63 8.67
N LEU A 204 5.13 6.12 8.96
CA LEU A 204 5.66 5.92 10.31
C LEU A 204 7.12 6.35 10.35
N ARG A 205 7.47 7.21 11.31
CA ARG A 205 8.86 7.60 11.58
C ARG A 205 9.36 6.89 12.82
N PHE A 206 10.35 6.02 12.64
CA PHE A 206 10.97 5.30 13.74
C PHE A 206 12.15 6.08 14.31
N SER A 207 12.25 6.13 15.63
CA SER A 207 13.48 6.39 16.40
C SER A 207 14.14 5.07 16.82
N TYR A 208 15.40 5.12 17.27
CA TYR A 208 16.12 3.95 17.78
C TYR A 208 15.34 3.21 18.89
N GLN A 209 14.71 3.94 19.80
CA GLN A 209 13.88 3.37 20.88
C GLN A 209 12.68 2.61 20.32
N SER A 210 11.95 3.22 19.38
CA SER A 210 10.74 2.64 18.80
C SER A 210 11.02 1.42 17.91
N ALA A 211 12.17 1.36 17.24
CA ALA A 211 12.55 0.19 16.44
C ALA A 211 13.03 -0.99 17.29
N LYS A 212 13.79 -0.72 18.36
CA LYS A 212 14.16 -1.75 19.34
C LYS A 212 12.92 -2.38 19.97
N MET A 213 11.91 -1.55 20.23
CA MET A 213 10.58 -1.98 20.66
C MET A 213 9.91 -2.87 19.59
N LEU A 214 9.82 -2.43 18.33
CA LEU A 214 9.27 -3.24 17.22
C LEU A 214 9.89 -4.64 17.15
N LEU A 215 11.22 -4.74 17.17
CA LEU A 215 11.93 -6.03 17.13
C LEU A 215 11.65 -6.89 18.37
N ALA A 216 11.55 -6.27 19.55
CA ALA A 216 11.20 -6.97 20.78
C ALA A 216 9.76 -7.54 20.74
N SER A 217 8.82 -6.94 20.00
CA SER A 217 7.45 -7.53 19.87
C SER A 217 7.41 -8.77 19.00
N CYS A 218 8.26 -8.83 17.98
CA CYS A 218 8.34 -10.01 17.12
C CYS A 218 8.83 -11.26 17.86
N ILE A 219 9.41 -11.10 19.06
CA ILE A 219 9.88 -12.18 19.95
C ILE A 219 9.02 -12.35 21.22
N GLY A 220 7.81 -11.77 21.24
CA GLY A 220 6.84 -11.98 22.33
C GLY A 220 7.14 -11.23 23.63
N ARG A 221 8.04 -10.23 23.61
CA ARG A 221 8.30 -9.40 24.80
C ARG A 221 7.23 -8.33 24.95
N LYS A 222 6.93 -8.03 26.21
CA LYS A 222 5.90 -7.10 26.65
C LYS A 222 6.46 -5.69 26.77
N PHE A 223 5.83 -4.72 26.11
CA PHE A 223 6.18 -3.31 26.21
C PHE A 223 5.03 -2.43 25.71
N THR A 224 5.13 -1.13 25.96
CA THR A 224 4.21 -0.12 25.46
C THR A 224 4.77 0.46 24.16
N VAL A 225 4.04 0.29 23.06
CA VAL A 225 4.32 0.98 21.80
C VAL A 225 3.71 2.37 21.89
N SER A 226 4.52 3.41 21.67
CA SER A 226 4.05 4.78 21.46
C SER A 226 4.62 5.28 20.14
N LEU A 227 3.78 5.42 19.12
CA LEU A 227 4.17 5.79 17.76
C LEU A 227 3.16 6.80 17.20
N GLU A 228 3.66 7.91 16.66
CA GLU A 228 2.85 8.75 15.78
C GLU A 228 2.87 8.16 14.37
N TYR A 229 1.70 8.15 13.73
CA TYR A 229 1.58 7.70 12.35
C TYR A 229 0.57 8.55 11.59
N SER A 230 0.79 8.67 10.29
CA SER A 230 -0.15 9.32 9.38
C SER A 230 -0.71 8.32 8.38
N THR A 231 -2.01 8.38 8.12
CA THR A 231 -2.69 7.57 7.12
C THR A 231 -3.31 8.43 6.05
N ILE A 232 -3.15 8.03 4.80
CA ILE A 232 -3.91 8.52 3.65
C ILE A 232 -4.80 7.36 3.19
N THR A 233 -6.08 7.60 2.97
CA THR A 233 -7.01 6.59 2.44
C THR A 233 -7.76 7.15 1.24
N SER A 234 -7.72 6.42 0.13
CA SER A 234 -8.51 6.68 -1.08
C SER A 234 -9.43 5.50 -1.35
N ILE A 235 -10.65 5.78 -1.80
CA ILE A 235 -11.61 4.76 -2.22
C ILE A 235 -11.58 4.69 -3.74
N PHE A 236 -11.47 3.49 -4.29
CA PHE A 236 -11.55 3.27 -5.73
C PHE A 236 -13.02 3.07 -6.15
N ASP A 237 -13.50 3.84 -7.12
CA ASP A 237 -14.86 3.72 -7.66
C ASP A 237 -14.95 2.51 -8.61
N ALA A 238 -15.01 1.30 -8.03
CA ALA A 238 -15.11 0.06 -8.81
C ALA A 238 -16.37 -0.01 -9.67
N ASN A 239 -17.46 0.65 -9.26
CA ASN A 239 -18.71 0.68 -10.01
C ASN A 239 -18.58 1.49 -11.31
N ALA A 240 -17.60 2.40 -11.40
CA ALA A 240 -17.30 3.10 -12.66
C ALA A 240 -16.88 2.12 -13.77
N LEU A 241 -16.34 0.95 -13.42
CA LEU A 241 -15.92 -0.07 -14.37
C LEU A 241 -17.07 -0.88 -14.97
N ASP A 242 -18.30 -0.69 -14.51
CA ASP A 242 -19.50 -1.30 -15.12
C ASP A 242 -19.84 -0.64 -16.47
N ASP A 243 -19.34 0.58 -16.71
CA ASP A 243 -19.40 1.23 -18.03
C ASP A 243 -18.27 0.67 -18.93
N PRO A 244 -18.60 0.02 -20.07
CA PRO A 244 -17.60 -0.63 -20.92
C PRO A 244 -16.52 0.33 -21.46
N LYS A 245 -16.86 1.59 -21.70
CA LYS A 245 -15.91 2.58 -22.23
C LYS A 245 -14.95 3.03 -21.14
N ILE A 246 -15.44 3.26 -19.92
CA ILE A 246 -14.60 3.57 -18.76
C ILE A 246 -13.68 2.39 -18.46
N ASN A 247 -14.24 1.17 -18.45
CA ASN A 247 -13.50 -0.07 -18.21
C ASN A 247 -12.32 -0.20 -19.17
N GLN A 248 -12.58 -0.08 -20.46
CA GLN A 248 -11.54 -0.20 -21.49
C GLN A 248 -10.43 0.84 -21.30
N GLN A 249 -10.78 2.12 -21.18
CA GLN A 249 -9.81 3.21 -21.03
C GLN A 249 -8.98 3.07 -19.75
N PHE A 250 -9.59 2.61 -18.66
CA PHE A 250 -8.89 2.37 -17.40
C PHE A 250 -7.90 1.21 -17.51
N TYR A 251 -8.26 0.10 -18.15
CA TYR A 251 -7.34 -1.03 -18.34
C TYR A 251 -6.24 -0.70 -19.35
N ASP A 252 -6.52 0.11 -20.37
CA ASP A 252 -5.49 0.64 -21.28
C ASP A 252 -4.47 1.49 -20.50
N PHE A 253 -4.94 2.38 -19.62
CA PHE A 253 -4.10 3.14 -18.69
C PHE A 253 -3.26 2.21 -17.79
N LEU A 254 -3.88 1.22 -17.13
CA LEU A 254 -3.17 0.28 -16.26
C LEU A 254 -2.07 -0.46 -17.03
N ASN A 255 -2.38 -0.97 -18.23
CA ASN A 255 -1.42 -1.72 -19.03
C ASN A 255 -0.27 -0.85 -19.55
N LYS A 256 -0.54 0.42 -19.87
CA LYS A 256 0.47 1.38 -20.35
C LYS A 256 1.53 1.70 -19.29
N TYR A 257 1.14 1.90 -18.03
CA TYR A 257 2.05 2.39 -16.99
C TYR A 257 2.54 1.35 -15.98
N ARG A 258 1.97 0.14 -15.98
CA ARG A 258 2.40 -0.97 -15.11
C ARG A 258 3.69 -1.63 -15.64
N GLN A 259 4.81 -0.90 -15.56
CA GLN A 259 6.12 -1.33 -16.09
C GLN A 259 6.87 -2.29 -15.14
N LEU A 260 6.89 -2.00 -13.84
CA LEU A 260 7.47 -2.89 -12.81
C LEU A 260 6.37 -3.45 -11.92
N ARG A 261 6.57 -4.68 -11.41
CA ARG A 261 5.61 -5.35 -10.53
C ARG A 261 6.13 -5.32 -9.09
N ILE A 262 5.42 -4.60 -8.22
CA ILE A 262 5.67 -4.62 -6.76
C ILE A 262 5.68 -6.05 -6.22
N THR A 263 4.93 -6.97 -6.83
CA THR A 263 4.81 -8.38 -6.41
C THR A 263 6.13 -9.16 -6.48
N LYS A 264 7.16 -8.63 -7.13
CA LYS A 264 8.51 -9.23 -7.16
C LYS A 264 9.45 -8.66 -6.09
N SER A 265 9.05 -7.60 -5.38
CA SER A 265 9.85 -7.00 -4.31
C SER A 265 9.82 -7.87 -3.06
N ASP A 266 10.94 -7.91 -2.35
CA ASP A 266 11.06 -8.51 -1.02
C ASP A 266 10.33 -7.70 0.09
N ALA A 267 9.83 -6.51 -0.25
CA ALA A 267 8.98 -5.68 0.59
C ALA A 267 7.49 -5.82 0.24
N PHE A 268 7.11 -6.81 -0.58
CA PHE A 268 5.72 -7.12 -0.91
C PHE A 268 5.16 -8.28 -0.08
N PHE A 269 3.93 -8.11 0.40
CA PHE A 269 3.15 -9.15 1.04
C PHE A 269 1.71 -9.15 0.50
N SER A 270 1.13 -10.33 0.33
CA SER A 270 -0.29 -10.47 0.01
C SER A 270 -0.89 -11.61 0.83
N GLY A 271 -2.01 -11.38 1.50
CA GLY A 271 -2.63 -12.41 2.33
C GLY A 271 -4.09 -12.14 2.69
N ASP A 272 -4.79 -13.22 3.04
CA ASP A 272 -6.17 -13.19 3.51
C ASP A 272 -6.20 -13.34 5.04
N PHE A 273 -6.87 -12.41 5.71
CA PHE A 273 -6.97 -12.30 7.16
C PHE A 273 -8.44 -12.34 7.56
N TYR A 274 -8.85 -13.37 8.29
CA TYR A 274 -10.25 -13.57 8.62
C TYR A 274 -10.68 -12.58 9.70
N LEU A 275 -11.80 -11.89 9.48
CA LEU A 275 -12.37 -11.01 10.50
C LEU A 275 -12.84 -11.80 11.72
N LYS A 276 -12.87 -11.12 12.87
CA LYS A 276 -13.47 -11.62 14.10
C LYS A 276 -14.98 -11.42 14.13
#